data_AF-A0A2S3ZP69-F1
#
_entry.id   AF-A0A2S3ZP69-F1
#
_cell.length_a   1.000
_cell.length_b   1.000
_cell.length_c   1.000
_cell.angle_alpha   90.00
_cell.angle_beta   90.00
_cell.angle_gamma   90.00
#
_symmetry.space_group_name_H-M   'P 1'
#
loop_
_entity.id
_entity.type
_entity.pdbx_description
1 polymer ?
#
loop_
_entity_poly.entity_id
_entity_poly.type
_entity_poly.pdbx_seq_one_letter_code
_entity_poly.pdbx_strand_id
1 'polypeptide(L)'
;MFRVEPWFSPYLGVMQTIVVDHERDVSLYRAAKMGPMPGDGFILTWGDRQIPFESLSSQVTYPVSGETYYLVKFTAFGFSAAVELRTKVKSYRFGSDEELATARRLAVEALLVYGSNYNGLTYPDGENRVELDGVELRLSDFGIEGACA
;
A
#
# COMPACT_ATOMS: atom_id res chain seq x y z
N MET A 1 -11.83 -7.85 -5.87
CA MET A 1 -10.47 -7.49 -6.37
C MET A 1 -10.23 -5.99 -6.23
N PHE A 2 -8.98 -5.57 -5.93
CA PHE A 2 -8.62 -4.14 -5.79
C PHE A 2 -8.68 -3.36 -7.11
N ARG A 3 -9.15 -2.12 -7.03
CA ARG A 3 -9.18 -1.15 -8.14
C ARG A 3 -9.04 0.28 -7.63
N VAL A 4 -8.77 1.21 -8.55
CA VAL A 4 -8.58 2.62 -8.26
C VAL A 4 -9.87 3.38 -8.52
N GLU A 5 -10.35 4.14 -7.53
CA GLU A 5 -11.60 4.90 -7.64
C GLU A 5 -11.48 6.31 -7.05
N PRO A 6 -12.28 7.29 -7.55
CA PRO A 6 -12.49 8.55 -6.86
C PRO A 6 -13.18 8.33 -5.51
N TRP A 7 -12.76 9.07 -4.50
CA TRP A 7 -13.29 8.96 -3.13
C TRP A 7 -13.23 10.29 -2.40
N PHE A 8 -14.29 10.60 -1.66
CA PHE A 8 -14.30 11.75 -0.76
C PHE A 8 -13.61 11.39 0.55
N SER A 9 -12.47 12.01 0.83
CA SER A 9 -11.73 11.76 2.06
C SER A 9 -12.45 12.37 3.26
N PRO A 10 -12.96 11.57 4.22
CA PRO A 10 -13.57 12.09 5.44
C PRO A 10 -12.53 12.71 6.38
N TYR A 11 -11.23 12.41 6.17
CA TYR A 11 -10.13 12.95 6.97
C TYR A 11 -9.76 14.38 6.56
N LEU A 12 -9.87 14.70 5.27
CA LEU A 12 -9.43 15.98 4.71
C LEU A 12 -10.56 16.82 4.12
N GLY A 13 -11.77 16.27 3.95
CA GLY A 13 -12.92 16.98 3.39
C GLY A 13 -12.77 17.31 1.90
N VAL A 14 -11.99 16.53 1.13
CA VAL A 14 -11.72 16.76 -0.29
C VAL A 14 -11.80 15.47 -1.12
N MET A 15 -12.06 15.62 -2.42
CA MET A 15 -11.99 14.51 -3.37
C MET A 15 -10.55 14.07 -3.59
N GLN A 16 -10.33 12.77 -3.50
CA GLN A 16 -9.05 12.08 -3.64
C GLN A 16 -9.26 10.78 -4.43
N THR A 17 -8.17 10.04 -4.62
CA THR A 17 -8.21 8.69 -5.16
C THR A 17 -8.00 7.70 -4.02
N ILE A 18 -8.61 6.51 -4.13
CA ILE A 18 -8.42 5.41 -3.20
C ILE A 18 -8.17 4.11 -3.98
N VAL A 19 -7.48 3.17 -3.35
CA VAL A 19 -7.47 1.77 -3.82
C VAL A 19 -8.48 1.00 -2.99
N VAL A 20 -9.40 0.28 -3.63
CA VAL A 20 -10.52 -0.37 -2.93
C VAL A 20 -10.82 -1.75 -3.49
N ASP A 21 -11.11 -2.69 -2.59
CA ASP A 21 -11.72 -3.97 -2.88
C ASP A 21 -13.03 -4.09 -2.09
N HIS A 22 -14.14 -3.92 -2.80
CA HIS A 22 -15.49 -3.96 -2.22
C HIS A 22 -15.90 -5.36 -1.75
N GLU A 23 -15.37 -6.44 -2.33
CA GLU A 23 -15.76 -7.81 -1.98
C GLU A 23 -15.19 -8.23 -0.62
N ARG A 24 -13.98 -7.73 -0.32
CA ARG A 24 -13.28 -8.01 0.93
C ARG A 24 -13.46 -6.90 1.97
N ASP A 25 -14.19 -5.84 1.62
CA ASP A 25 -14.38 -4.63 2.42
C ASP A 25 -13.03 -4.03 2.87
N VAL A 26 -12.14 -3.81 1.88
CA VAL A 26 -10.79 -3.29 2.11
C VAL A 26 -10.56 -2.05 1.27
N SER A 27 -9.92 -1.04 1.85
CA SER A 27 -9.42 0.10 1.08
C SER A 27 -8.08 0.61 1.61
N LEU A 28 -7.33 1.28 0.74
CA LEU A 28 -6.04 1.86 1.04
C LEU A 28 -6.03 3.33 0.60
N TYR A 29 -5.71 4.18 1.57
CA TYR A 29 -5.57 5.62 1.36
C TYR A 29 -4.17 6.09 1.77
N ARG A 30 -3.53 6.87 0.90
CA ARG A 30 -2.29 7.57 1.24
C ARG A 30 -2.59 8.79 2.10
N ALA A 31 -2.38 8.66 3.39
CA ALA A 31 -2.72 9.68 4.37
C ALA A 31 -1.63 10.74 4.56
N ALA A 32 -0.35 10.41 4.41
CA ALA A 32 0.76 11.34 4.64
C ALA A 32 1.95 11.07 3.71
N LYS A 33 2.70 12.12 3.39
CA LYS A 33 4.05 12.00 2.82
C LYS A 33 5.06 12.10 3.96
N MET A 34 6.06 11.23 3.99
CA MET A 34 7.04 11.16 5.09
C MET A 34 8.18 12.19 4.94
N GLY A 35 7.82 13.45 4.68
CA GLY A 35 8.75 14.57 4.61
C GLY A 35 9.93 14.33 3.65
N PRO A 36 11.20 14.38 4.14
CA PRO A 36 12.39 14.18 3.31
C PRO A 36 12.68 12.71 3.00
N MET A 37 12.04 11.75 3.67
CA MET A 37 12.22 10.34 3.38
C MET A 37 11.37 9.93 2.18
N PRO A 38 11.87 9.06 1.27
CA PRO A 38 11.10 8.54 0.14
C PRO A 38 10.09 7.49 0.61
N GLY A 39 9.17 7.91 1.47
CA GLY A 39 8.19 7.07 2.10
C GLY A 39 6.86 7.77 2.29
N ASP A 40 5.84 6.97 2.56
CA ASP A 40 4.46 7.40 2.67
C ASP A 40 3.78 6.71 3.86
N GLY A 41 2.92 7.47 4.52
CA GLY A 41 2.02 6.99 5.57
C GLY A 41 0.67 6.68 4.98
N PHE A 42 0.15 5.50 5.28
CA PHE A 42 -1.09 4.97 4.72
C PHE A 42 -2.07 4.59 5.83
N ILE A 43 -3.35 4.51 5.44
CA ILE A 43 -4.40 3.87 6.21
C ILE A 43 -4.94 2.73 5.36
N LEU A 44 -4.84 1.50 5.86
CA LEU A 44 -5.63 0.37 5.38
C LEU A 44 -6.93 0.32 6.19
N THR A 45 -8.08 0.41 5.53
CA THR A 45 -9.36 0.08 6.14
C THR A 45 -9.71 -1.36 5.81
N TRP A 46 -10.12 -2.14 6.81
CA TRP A 46 -10.55 -3.54 6.63
C TRP A 46 -11.72 -3.84 7.57
N GLY A 47 -12.93 -3.86 7.00
CA GLY A 47 -14.14 -3.77 7.81
C GLY A 47 -14.22 -2.43 8.53
N ASP A 48 -14.45 -2.48 9.84
CA ASP A 48 -14.46 -1.31 10.73
C ASP A 48 -13.07 -0.87 11.21
N ARG A 49 -12.02 -1.64 10.88
CA ARG A 49 -10.65 -1.38 11.33
C ARG A 49 -10.00 -0.29 10.49
N GLN A 50 -9.26 0.59 11.14
CA GLN A 50 -8.36 1.53 10.49
C GLN A 50 -6.92 1.24 10.96
N ILE A 51 -6.10 0.74 10.05
CA ILE A 51 -4.76 0.26 10.33
C ILE A 51 -3.76 1.23 9.70
N PRO A 52 -3.16 2.14 10.48
CA PRO A 52 -2.12 3.02 9.96
C PRO A 52 -0.82 2.24 9.76
N PHE A 53 -0.07 2.58 8.72
CA PHE A 53 1.26 2.00 8.49
C PHE A 53 2.14 2.95 7.68
N GLU A 54 3.43 2.66 7.64
CA GLU A 54 4.43 3.43 6.91
C GLU A 54 5.18 2.53 5.95
N SER A 55 5.55 3.07 4.80
CA SER A 55 6.39 2.38 3.85
C SER A 55 7.48 3.28 3.29
N LEU A 56 8.52 2.64 2.77
CA LEU A 56 9.61 3.27 2.04
C LEU A 56 9.65 2.68 0.62
N SER A 57 9.83 3.54 -0.38
CA SER A 57 10.06 3.13 -1.76
C SER A 57 11.51 3.41 -2.17
N SER A 58 12.11 2.45 -2.87
CA SER A 58 13.46 2.55 -3.42
C SER A 58 13.51 1.99 -4.84
N GLN A 59 14.28 2.62 -5.72
CA GLN A 59 14.60 2.03 -7.01
C GLN A 59 15.74 1.02 -6.82
N VAL A 60 15.57 -0.19 -7.36
CA VAL A 60 16.54 -1.27 -7.31
C VAL A 60 16.92 -1.65 -8.74
N THR A 61 18.20 -1.89 -9.00
CA THR A 61 18.72 -2.38 -10.28
C THR A 61 19.13 -3.83 -10.15
N TYR A 62 18.59 -4.71 -10.99
CA TYR A 62 19.04 -6.09 -11.07
C TYR A 62 20.48 -6.15 -11.56
N PRO A 63 21.42 -6.77 -10.80
CA PRO A 63 22.84 -6.77 -11.18
C PRO A 63 23.13 -7.48 -12.51
N VAL A 64 22.29 -8.43 -12.89
CA VAL A 64 22.51 -9.30 -14.05
C VAL A 64 21.86 -8.73 -15.32
N SER A 65 20.59 -8.34 -15.27
CA SER A 65 19.87 -7.79 -16.43
C SER A 65 20.03 -6.27 -16.61
N GLY A 66 20.43 -5.56 -15.54
CA GLY A 66 20.43 -4.09 -15.52
C GLY A 66 19.04 -3.46 -15.42
N GLU A 67 17.99 -4.28 -15.35
CA GLU A 67 16.60 -3.80 -15.25
C GLU A 67 16.36 -3.15 -13.89
N THR A 68 15.63 -2.03 -13.92
CA THR A 68 15.25 -1.32 -12.70
C THR A 68 13.80 -1.58 -12.34
N TYR A 69 13.52 -1.71 -11.05
CA TYR A 69 12.16 -1.80 -10.50
C TYR A 69 12.06 -0.95 -9.22
N TYR A 70 10.83 -0.62 -8.83
CA TYR A 70 10.54 0.02 -7.56
C TYR A 70 10.18 -1.03 -6.52
N LEU A 71 10.90 -1.02 -5.40
CA LEU A 71 10.66 -1.87 -4.24
C LEU A 71 10.11 -1.05 -3.09
N VAL A 72 8.94 -1.45 -2.61
CA VAL A 72 8.29 -0.89 -1.42
C VAL A 72 8.47 -1.83 -0.25
N LYS A 73 8.77 -1.30 0.93
CA LYS A 73 8.91 -2.05 2.18
C LYS A 73 8.12 -1.39 3.30
N PHE A 74 7.52 -2.17 4.18
CA PHE A 74 6.95 -1.64 5.42
C PHE A 74 8.07 -1.21 6.37
N THR A 75 8.00 0.01 6.89
CA THR A 75 8.88 0.48 7.96
C THR A 75 8.21 0.41 9.33
N ALA A 76 6.88 0.49 9.35
CA ALA A 76 6.04 0.29 10.52
C ALA A 76 4.66 -0.22 10.08
N PHE A 77 3.99 -1.05 10.90
CA PHE A 77 2.65 -1.56 10.60
C PHE A 77 1.78 -1.60 11.85
N GLY A 78 0.56 -1.06 11.78
CA GLY A 78 -0.30 -0.81 12.94
C GLY A 78 -0.02 0.51 13.66
N PHE A 79 0.96 1.29 13.19
CA PHE A 79 1.30 2.60 13.73
C PHE A 79 1.87 3.51 12.63
N SER A 80 1.54 4.81 12.72
CA SER A 80 2.26 5.87 12.04
C SER A 80 1.99 7.21 12.74
N ALA A 81 3.05 7.85 13.23
CA ALA A 81 2.93 9.17 13.86
C ALA A 81 2.47 10.24 12.86
N ALA A 82 2.94 10.15 11.61
CA ALA A 82 2.57 11.10 10.55
C ALA A 82 1.09 10.99 10.17
N VAL A 83 0.57 9.76 10.07
CA VAL A 83 -0.85 9.51 9.83
C VAL A 83 -1.68 10.03 11.01
N GLU A 84 -1.32 9.68 12.24
CA GLU A 84 -2.07 10.12 13.44
C GLU A 84 -2.15 11.65 13.52
N LEU A 85 -1.04 12.35 13.27
CA LEU A 85 -1.02 13.81 13.29
C LEU A 85 -2.02 14.41 12.31
N ARG A 86 -2.08 13.88 11.08
CA ARG A 86 -2.83 14.43 9.95
C ARG A 86 -4.30 14.00 9.92
N THR A 87 -4.63 12.77 10.32
CA THR A 87 -5.98 12.19 10.17
C THR A 87 -6.65 11.86 11.50
N LYS A 88 -5.91 11.91 12.62
CA LYS A 88 -6.35 11.47 13.95
C LYS A 88 -6.61 9.97 14.10
N VAL A 89 -6.33 9.18 13.05
CA VAL A 89 -6.35 7.71 13.13
C VAL A 89 -5.25 7.25 14.08
N LYS A 90 -5.64 6.47 15.09
CA LYS A 90 -4.75 5.98 16.14
C LYS A 90 -4.07 4.68 15.73
N SER A 91 -3.03 4.31 16.47
CA SER A 91 -2.40 3.00 16.35
C SER A 91 -3.44 1.89 16.47
N TYR A 92 -3.28 0.85 15.65
CA TYR A 92 -4.09 -0.35 15.69
C TYR A 92 -3.33 -1.46 16.39
N ARG A 93 -3.99 -2.12 17.35
CA ARG A 93 -3.44 -3.28 18.05
C ARG A 93 -4.10 -4.55 17.52
N PHE A 94 -3.31 -5.41 16.91
CA PHE A 94 -3.75 -6.71 16.44
C PHE A 94 -4.05 -7.66 17.62
N GLY A 95 -5.12 -8.43 17.48
CA GLY A 95 -5.52 -9.47 18.43
C GLY A 95 -4.76 -10.78 18.25
N SER A 96 -4.18 -11.02 17.07
CA SER A 96 -3.39 -12.21 16.76
C SER A 96 -2.37 -11.98 15.64
N ASP A 97 -1.38 -12.87 15.54
CA ASP A 97 -0.41 -12.86 14.45
C ASP A 97 -1.06 -13.18 13.09
N GLU A 98 -2.13 -13.98 13.08
CA GLU A 98 -2.91 -14.29 11.88
C GLU A 98 -3.65 -13.05 11.34
N GLU A 99 -4.22 -12.23 12.23
CA GLU A 99 -4.84 -10.96 11.85
C GLU A 99 -3.78 -10.01 11.25
N LEU A 100 -2.61 -9.91 11.89
CA LEU A 100 -1.50 -9.11 11.40
C LEU A 100 -1.02 -9.58 10.02
N ALA A 101 -0.82 -10.89 9.84
CA ALA A 101 -0.37 -11.46 8.58
C ALA A 101 -1.38 -11.20 7.46
N THR A 102 -2.68 -11.38 7.74
CA THR A 102 -3.77 -11.10 6.80
C THR A 102 -3.81 -9.64 6.42
N ALA A 103 -3.74 -8.72 7.40
CA ALA A 103 -3.75 -7.29 7.15
C ALA A 103 -2.53 -6.84 6.32
N ARG A 104 -1.34 -7.38 6.61
CA ARG A 104 -0.14 -7.10 5.80
C ARG A 104 -0.29 -7.61 4.37
N ARG A 105 -0.80 -8.83 4.18
CA ARG A 105 -1.04 -9.39 2.83
C ARG A 105 -2.01 -8.52 2.03
N LEU A 106 -3.09 -8.04 2.65
CA LEU A 106 -4.03 -7.10 2.04
C LEU A 106 -3.37 -5.75 1.71
N ALA A 107 -2.55 -5.22 2.61
CA ALA A 107 -1.81 -3.98 2.37
C ALA A 107 -0.82 -4.11 1.21
N VAL A 108 -0.12 -5.24 1.10
CA VAL A 108 0.77 -5.54 -0.04
C VAL A 108 0.00 -5.49 -1.35
N GLU A 109 -1.13 -6.19 -1.43
CA GLU A 109 -1.95 -6.22 -2.65
C GLU A 109 -2.44 -4.82 -3.04
N ALA A 110 -2.92 -4.05 -2.06
CA ALA A 110 -3.37 -2.69 -2.29
C ALA A 110 -2.22 -1.74 -2.67
N LEU A 111 -1.03 -1.92 -2.09
CA LEU A 111 0.18 -1.15 -2.43
C LEU A 111 0.65 -1.43 -3.86
N LEU A 112 0.53 -2.67 -4.33
CA LEU A 112 0.85 -3.02 -5.72
C LEU A 112 -0.08 -2.32 -6.70
N VAL A 113 -1.39 -2.28 -6.42
CA VAL A 113 -2.38 -1.54 -7.23
C VAL A 113 -2.18 -0.02 -7.12
N TYR A 114 -1.80 0.46 -5.93
CA TYR A 114 -1.42 1.85 -5.72
C TYR A 114 -0.20 2.25 -6.57
N GLY A 115 0.83 1.41 -6.66
CA GLY A 115 2.07 1.73 -7.35
C GLY A 115 2.80 2.91 -6.69
N SER A 116 3.05 3.98 -7.44
CA SER A 116 3.67 5.21 -6.92
C SER A 116 2.67 6.32 -6.63
N ASN A 117 1.54 6.35 -7.35
CA ASN A 117 0.49 7.36 -7.20
C ASN A 117 -0.82 6.91 -7.88
N TYR A 118 -1.38 5.79 -7.43
CA TYR A 118 -2.60 5.17 -8.00
C TYR A 118 -2.44 4.73 -9.46
N ASN A 119 -1.23 4.35 -9.83
CA ASN A 119 -0.84 4.00 -11.20
C ASN A 119 -0.26 2.60 -11.32
N GLY A 120 -0.38 1.75 -10.28
CA GLY A 120 0.21 0.41 -10.27
C GLY A 120 -0.26 -0.50 -11.40
N LEU A 121 -1.52 -0.35 -11.83
CA LEU A 121 -2.10 -1.11 -12.96
C LEU A 121 -1.71 -0.57 -14.35
N THR A 122 -1.01 0.57 -14.42
CA THR A 122 -0.61 1.20 -15.69
C THR A 122 0.73 0.67 -16.20
N TYR A 123 1.50 -0.01 -15.36
CA TYR A 123 2.83 -0.51 -15.68
C TYR A 123 2.85 -2.03 -15.81
N PRO A 124 3.85 -2.61 -16.51
CA PRO A 124 4.08 -4.03 -16.55
C PRO A 124 4.22 -4.66 -15.16
N ASP A 125 3.77 -5.91 -15.06
CA ASP A 125 3.95 -6.69 -13.84
C ASP A 125 5.43 -6.79 -13.45
N GLY A 126 5.72 -6.59 -12.16
CA GLY A 126 7.06 -6.62 -11.61
C GLY A 126 7.85 -5.30 -11.69
N GLU A 127 7.34 -4.25 -12.33
CA GLU A 127 7.94 -2.90 -12.26
C GLU A 127 7.75 -2.28 -10.86
N ASN A 128 6.59 -2.50 -10.24
CA ASN A 128 6.35 -2.22 -8.83
C ASN A 128 6.34 -3.54 -8.06
N ARG A 129 7.05 -3.58 -6.93
CA ARG A 129 7.12 -4.73 -6.04
C ARG A 129 6.98 -4.28 -4.60
N VAL A 130 6.44 -5.18 -3.78
CA VAL A 130 6.34 -4.94 -2.35
C VAL A 130 6.97 -6.12 -1.63
N GLU A 131 7.91 -5.85 -0.74
CA GLU A 131 8.52 -6.88 0.10
C GLU A 131 7.62 -7.21 1.29
N LEU A 132 7.41 -8.50 1.50
CA LEU A 132 6.79 -9.03 2.71
C LEU A 132 7.55 -10.29 3.15
N ASP A 133 8.03 -10.26 4.39
CA ASP A 133 8.73 -11.38 5.04
C ASP A 133 9.90 -11.93 4.20
N GLY A 134 10.65 -11.03 3.55
CA GLY A 134 11.81 -11.36 2.72
C GLY A 134 11.49 -11.78 1.28
N VAL A 135 10.21 -11.77 0.89
CA VAL A 135 9.76 -12.11 -0.46
C VAL A 135 9.29 -10.84 -1.19
N GLU A 136 9.82 -10.61 -2.40
CA GLU A 136 9.33 -9.53 -3.28
C GLU A 136 8.12 -10.00 -4.07
N LEU A 137 6.96 -9.42 -3.77
CA LEU A 137 5.68 -9.78 -4.37
C LEU A 137 5.30 -8.80 -5.48
N ARG A 138 4.55 -9.29 -6.46
CA ARG A 138 4.10 -8.60 -7.69
C ARG A 138 2.59 -8.75 -7.87
N LEU A 139 2.00 -8.07 -8.85
CA LEU A 139 0.55 -8.15 -9.11
C LEU A 139 0.13 -9.59 -9.46
N SER A 140 0.93 -10.29 -10.25
CA SER A 140 0.66 -11.67 -10.66
C SER A 140 0.62 -12.68 -9.50
N ASP A 141 1.31 -12.41 -8.38
CA ASP A 141 1.24 -13.24 -7.16
C ASP A 141 -0.14 -13.19 -6.47
N PHE A 142 -1.03 -12.32 -6.95
CA PHE A 142 -2.41 -12.17 -6.48
C PHE A 142 -3.44 -12.40 -7.60
N GLY A 143 -3.00 -12.84 -8.78
CA GLY A 143 -3.87 -12.99 -9.95
C GLY A 143 -4.37 -11.64 -10.52
N ILE A 144 -3.64 -10.55 -10.27
CA ILE A 144 -3.93 -9.23 -10.84
C ILE A 144 -3.01 -9.04 -12.06
N GLU A 145 -3.59 -8.59 -13.17
CA GLU A 145 -2.84 -8.28 -14.39
C GLU A 145 -2.38 -6.81 -14.37
N GLY A 146 -1.09 -6.58 -14.63
CA GLY A 146 -0.57 -5.26 -14.96
C GLY A 146 -0.82 -4.89 -16.42
N ALA A 147 -0.38 -3.71 -16.85
CA ALA A 147 -0.41 -3.35 -18.27
C ALA A 147 0.50 -4.30 -19.08
N CYS A 148 0.14 -4.58 -20.33
CA CYS A 148 1.04 -5.32 -21.22
C CYS A 148 2.30 -4.48 -21.49
N ALA A 149 3.46 -5.14 -21.44
CA ALA A 149 4.75 -4.57 -21.83
C ALA A 149 4.84 -4.32 -23.34
#